data_AF-A0A9D0YUJ2-F1
#
_entry.id   AF-A0A9D0YUJ2-F1
#
_cell.length_a   1.000
_cell.length_b   1.000
_cell.length_c   1.000
_cell.angle_alpha   90.00
_cell.angle_beta   90.00
_cell.angle_gamma   90.00
#
_symmetry.space_group_name_H-M   'P 1'
#
loop_
_entity.id
_entity.type
_entity.pdbx_description
1 polymer ?
#
loop_
_entity_poly.entity_id
_entity_poly.type
_entity_poly.pdbx_seq_one_letter_code
_entity_poly.pdbx_strand_id
1 'polypeptide(L)'
;MTSQGGHGVVSKDDLVVTCGTYEINVSSHGLSGKDSVAIANGTFTLQTGKDGIQSDNEEDTEKGFVYLGDGNYTITADGDGVSASSWMQIDGGTYTITSGGGSANGEAHTDSMQPGGGMGGMGGRRP
;
A
#
# COMPACT_ATOMS: atom_id res chain seq x y z
N MET A 1 -14.84 14.75 -5.77
CA MET A 1 -15.68 13.91 -6.65
C MET A 1 -16.36 12.85 -5.82
N THR A 2 -17.60 12.48 -6.16
CA THR A 2 -18.35 11.42 -5.46
C THR A 2 -18.92 10.41 -6.43
N SER A 3 -18.77 9.11 -6.16
CA SER A 3 -19.31 8.02 -6.96
C SER A 3 -19.94 6.97 -6.05
N GLN A 4 -21.20 6.62 -6.28
CA GLN A 4 -21.94 5.67 -5.42
C GLN A 4 -21.59 4.20 -5.69
N GLY A 5 -20.84 3.89 -6.74
CA GLY A 5 -20.41 2.50 -7.03
C GLY A 5 -19.18 2.33 -7.91
N GLY A 6 -18.61 3.43 -8.44
CA GLY A 6 -17.43 3.39 -9.31
C GLY A 6 -16.17 3.88 -8.60
N HIS A 7 -15.03 3.68 -9.24
CA HIS A 7 -13.76 4.26 -8.82
C HIS A 7 -13.81 5.79 -8.86
N GLY A 8 -12.93 6.46 -8.13
CA GLY A 8 -12.76 7.91 -8.25
C GLY A 8 -12.17 8.28 -9.60
N VAL A 9 -11.02 7.67 -9.93
CA VAL A 9 -10.36 7.74 -11.24
C VAL A 9 -9.95 6.33 -11.65
N VAL A 10 -10.17 5.95 -12.90
CA VAL A 10 -9.78 4.64 -13.44
C VAL A 10 -9.09 4.79 -14.80
N SER A 11 -7.95 4.12 -14.94
CA SER A 11 -7.28 3.87 -16.22
C SER A 11 -7.21 2.37 -16.47
N LYS A 12 -7.42 1.96 -17.73
CA LYS A 12 -7.21 0.58 -18.17
C LYS A 12 -5.75 0.27 -18.53
N ASP A 13 -4.91 1.30 -18.55
CA ASP A 13 -3.47 1.25 -18.74
C ASP A 13 -2.84 2.00 -17.54
N ASP A 14 -1.96 2.97 -17.80
CA ASP A 14 -1.31 3.80 -16.79
C ASP A 14 -2.19 4.95 -16.30
N LEU A 15 -2.10 5.26 -15.01
CA LEU A 15 -2.62 6.48 -14.41
C LEU A 15 -1.45 7.35 -13.92
N VAL A 16 -1.21 8.47 -14.60
CA VAL A 16 -0.12 9.41 -14.26
C VAL A 16 -0.68 10.73 -13.73
N VAL A 17 -0.22 11.16 -12.56
CA VAL A 17 -0.58 12.45 -11.94
C VAL A 17 0.68 13.23 -11.61
N THR A 18 0.82 14.44 -12.16
CA THR A 18 2.04 15.25 -11.96
C THR A 18 1.93 16.22 -10.79
N CYS A 19 0.76 16.83 -10.59
CA CYS A 19 0.44 17.69 -9.45
C CYS A 19 -1.07 17.96 -9.39
N GLY A 20 -1.52 18.65 -8.34
CA GLY A 20 -2.91 19.10 -8.18
C GLY A 20 -3.45 18.83 -6.77
N THR A 21 -4.70 19.24 -6.54
CA THR A 21 -5.43 18.95 -5.29
C THR A 21 -6.67 18.13 -5.64
N TYR A 22 -6.79 16.95 -5.02
CA TYR A 22 -7.82 15.97 -5.33
C TYR A 22 -8.53 15.53 -4.05
N GLU A 23 -9.84 15.74 -4.01
CA GLU A 23 -10.72 15.23 -2.96
C GLU A 23 -11.67 14.20 -3.57
N ILE A 24 -11.56 12.95 -3.14
CA ILE A 24 -12.28 11.80 -3.71
C ILE A 24 -12.97 11.06 -2.57
N ASN A 25 -14.30 10.93 -2.66
CA ASN A 25 -15.11 10.15 -1.74
C ASN A 25 -15.96 9.15 -2.53
N VAL A 26 -15.59 7.87 -2.49
CA VAL A 26 -16.18 6.82 -3.33
C VAL A 26 -16.33 5.51 -2.56
N SER A 27 -17.30 4.67 -2.94
CA SER A 27 -17.49 3.35 -2.34
C SER A 27 -16.55 2.26 -2.89
N SER A 28 -15.78 2.56 -3.94
CA SER A 28 -14.82 1.64 -4.56
C SER A 28 -13.37 2.14 -4.39
N HIS A 29 -12.45 1.77 -5.28
CA HIS A 29 -11.07 2.27 -5.26
C HIS A 29 -10.99 3.78 -5.55
N GLY A 30 -10.10 4.49 -4.86
CA GLY A 30 -9.93 5.94 -5.06
C GLY A 30 -9.28 6.24 -6.40
N LEU A 31 -8.01 5.87 -6.55
CA LEU A 31 -7.24 5.94 -7.79
C LEU A 31 -6.91 4.52 -8.26
N SER A 32 -7.30 4.15 -9.48
CA SER A 32 -7.07 2.82 -10.03
C SER A 32 -6.41 2.90 -11.41
N GLY A 33 -5.34 2.15 -11.61
CA GLY A 33 -4.68 1.98 -12.91
C GLY A 33 -4.28 0.53 -13.10
N LYS A 34 -4.73 -0.11 -14.20
CA LYS A 34 -4.43 -1.52 -14.47
C LYS A 34 -2.92 -1.75 -14.62
N ASP A 35 -2.23 -0.91 -15.39
CA ASP A 35 -0.80 -1.10 -15.65
C ASP A 35 0.07 -0.42 -14.60
N SER A 36 -0.31 0.77 -14.16
CA SER A 36 0.37 1.47 -13.09
C SER A 36 -0.44 2.63 -12.50
N VAL A 37 -0.07 3.05 -11.30
CA VAL A 37 -0.37 4.39 -10.79
C VAL A 37 0.94 5.10 -10.45
N ALA A 38 1.23 6.20 -11.15
CA ALA A 38 2.44 7.00 -10.94
C ALA A 38 2.08 8.45 -10.58
N ILE A 39 2.42 8.87 -9.37
CA ILE A 39 2.13 10.22 -8.86
C ILE A 39 3.45 10.91 -8.58
N ALA A 40 3.75 12.04 -9.23
CA ALA A 40 4.98 12.78 -9.00
C ALA A 40 4.88 13.75 -7.80
N ASN A 41 3.72 14.41 -7.64
CA ASN A 41 3.41 15.34 -6.56
C ASN A 41 1.88 15.56 -6.47
N GLY A 42 1.41 16.22 -5.42
CA GLY A 42 0.03 16.69 -5.27
C GLY A 42 -0.46 16.69 -3.84
N THR A 43 -1.74 17.01 -3.64
CA THR A 43 -2.45 16.83 -2.38
C THR A 43 -3.67 15.97 -2.64
N PHE A 44 -3.78 14.84 -1.94
CA PHE A 44 -4.81 13.83 -2.14
C PHE A 44 -5.54 13.59 -0.83
N THR A 45 -6.86 13.79 -0.82
CA THR A 45 -7.74 13.40 0.27
C THR A 45 -8.70 12.34 -0.26
N LEU A 46 -8.46 11.08 0.11
CA LEU A 46 -9.17 9.91 -0.38
C LEU A 46 -9.98 9.28 0.75
N GLN A 47 -11.29 9.16 0.57
CA GLN A 47 -12.19 8.35 1.39
C GLN A 47 -12.77 7.26 0.49
N THR A 48 -12.39 6.01 0.72
CA THR A 48 -12.65 4.90 -0.20
C THR A 48 -13.28 3.70 0.49
N GLY A 49 -14.33 3.13 -0.10
CA GLY A 49 -14.95 1.87 0.38
C GLY A 49 -14.18 0.62 -0.01
N LYS A 50 -13.11 0.75 -0.79
CA LYS A 50 -12.07 -0.26 -1.03
C LYS A 50 -10.70 0.42 -0.86
N ASP A 51 -9.72 0.06 -1.69
CA ASP A 51 -8.37 0.58 -1.59
C ASP A 51 -8.26 2.06 -1.98
N GLY A 52 -7.38 2.79 -1.30
CA GLY A 52 -7.12 4.20 -1.59
C GLY A 52 -6.52 4.40 -2.98
N ILE A 53 -5.38 3.75 -3.21
CA ILE A 53 -4.66 3.72 -4.49
C ILE A 53 -4.43 2.26 -4.87
N GLN A 54 -4.75 1.88 -6.10
CA GLN A 54 -4.74 0.49 -6.52
C GLN A 54 -4.15 0.32 -7.92
N SER A 55 -3.26 -0.66 -8.07
CA SER A 55 -2.82 -1.14 -9.37
C SER A 55 -2.72 -2.67 -9.41
N ASP A 56 -3.49 -3.29 -10.30
CA ASP A 56 -3.60 -4.74 -10.44
C ASP A 56 -3.39 -5.17 -11.90
N ASN A 57 -2.37 -5.98 -12.12
CA ASN A 57 -2.17 -6.64 -13.40
C ASN A 57 -1.82 -8.11 -13.19
N GLU A 58 -2.76 -8.99 -13.56
CA GLU A 58 -2.56 -10.44 -13.47
C GLU A 58 -1.91 -11.03 -14.74
N GLU A 59 -1.76 -10.23 -15.80
CA GLU A 59 -1.28 -10.69 -17.10
C GLU A 59 0.23 -10.47 -17.27
N ASP A 60 0.80 -9.42 -16.65
CA ASP A 60 2.20 -9.01 -16.81
C ASP A 60 2.81 -8.57 -15.47
N THR A 61 3.85 -9.29 -15.04
CA THR A 61 4.53 -9.07 -13.75
C THR A 61 5.35 -7.78 -13.69
N GLU A 62 5.68 -7.17 -14.83
CA GLU A 62 6.35 -5.87 -14.90
C GLU A 62 5.38 -4.69 -14.67
N LYS A 63 4.07 -4.96 -14.68
CA LYS A 63 2.98 -4.01 -14.49
C LYS A 63 2.30 -4.19 -13.13
N GLY A 64 1.28 -3.39 -12.84
CA GLY A 64 0.56 -3.44 -11.58
C GLY A 64 1.32 -2.77 -10.44
N PHE A 65 2.17 -1.79 -10.74
CA PHE A 65 2.99 -1.10 -9.77
C PHE A 65 2.41 0.26 -9.34
N VAL A 66 2.83 0.73 -8.17
CA VAL A 66 2.51 2.07 -7.68
C VAL A 66 3.80 2.85 -7.41
N TYR A 67 3.93 4.03 -8.02
CA TYR A 67 5.01 4.98 -7.78
C TYR A 67 4.46 6.25 -7.13
N LEU A 68 5.00 6.64 -5.99
CA LEU A 68 4.65 7.87 -5.26
C LEU A 68 5.90 8.73 -5.07
N GLY A 69 5.95 9.88 -5.74
CA GLY A 69 6.95 10.92 -5.58
C GLY A 69 6.71 11.73 -4.32
N ASP A 70 6.81 13.06 -4.41
CA ASP A 70 6.50 13.94 -3.29
C ASP A 70 4.97 14.11 -3.11
N GLY A 71 4.55 14.94 -2.17
CA GLY A 71 3.15 15.36 -2.00
C GLY A 71 2.55 15.00 -0.65
N ASN A 72 1.26 15.28 -0.50
CA ASN A 72 0.50 15.06 0.73
C ASN A 72 -0.66 14.11 0.49
N TYR A 73 -0.69 12.98 1.17
CA TYR A 73 -1.67 11.93 0.99
C TYR A 73 -2.40 11.67 2.30
N THR A 74 -3.70 11.98 2.34
CA THR A 74 -4.61 11.63 3.41
C THR A 74 -5.58 10.57 2.89
N ILE A 75 -5.44 9.33 3.34
CA ILE A 75 -6.17 8.18 2.82
C ILE A 75 -6.92 7.52 3.97
N THR A 76 -8.24 7.42 3.85
CA THR A 76 -9.09 6.57 4.68
C THR A 76 -9.74 5.55 3.76
N ALA A 77 -9.36 4.28 3.91
CA ALA A 77 -9.77 3.19 3.04
C ALA A 77 -10.38 2.07 3.87
N ASP A 78 -11.52 1.52 3.46
CA ASP A 78 -12.06 0.30 4.06
C ASP A 78 -11.25 -0.95 3.63
N GLY A 79 -10.53 -0.86 2.50
CA GLY A 79 -9.54 -1.86 2.06
C GLY A 79 -8.12 -1.46 2.47
N ASP A 80 -7.19 -1.56 1.52
CA ASP A 80 -5.80 -1.15 1.70
C ASP A 80 -5.61 0.35 1.46
N GLY A 81 -4.67 0.98 2.17
CA GLY A 81 -4.31 2.37 1.85
C GLY A 81 -3.74 2.48 0.43
N VAL A 82 -2.83 1.56 0.10
CA VAL A 82 -2.26 1.37 -1.23
C VAL A 82 -2.16 -0.13 -1.50
N SER A 83 -2.65 -0.57 -2.66
CA SER A 83 -2.57 -1.95 -3.14
C SER A 83 -1.84 -1.99 -4.48
N ALA A 84 -0.69 -2.64 -4.52
CA ALA A 84 0.10 -2.82 -5.73
C ALA A 84 0.38 -4.31 -5.92
N SER A 85 0.01 -4.86 -7.07
CA SER A 85 0.18 -6.28 -7.37
C SER A 85 1.63 -6.68 -7.68
N SER A 86 2.48 -5.74 -8.13
CA SER A 86 3.90 -6.00 -8.43
C SER A 86 4.83 -5.37 -7.39
N TRP A 87 4.99 -4.04 -7.40
CA TRP A 87 5.81 -3.32 -6.43
C TRP A 87 5.28 -1.93 -6.13
N MET A 88 5.73 -1.38 -5.00
CA MET A 88 5.46 -0.01 -4.59
C MET A 88 6.78 0.71 -4.34
N GLN A 89 6.95 1.90 -4.92
CA GLN A 89 8.08 2.79 -4.67
C GLN A 89 7.59 4.14 -4.13
N ILE A 90 8.25 4.63 -3.08
CA ILE A 90 8.00 5.94 -2.49
C ILE A 90 9.31 6.71 -2.44
N ASP A 91 9.39 7.83 -3.16
CA ASP A 91 10.57 8.70 -3.18
C ASP A 91 10.47 9.88 -2.19
N GLY A 92 9.26 10.25 -1.75
CA GLY A 92 9.04 11.39 -0.84
C GLY A 92 7.60 11.52 -0.36
N GLY A 93 7.26 12.68 0.20
CA GLY A 93 5.90 13.04 0.62
C GLY A 93 5.53 12.77 2.08
N THR A 94 4.33 13.21 2.44
CA THR A 94 3.70 13.03 3.76
C THR A 94 2.44 12.18 3.62
N TYR A 95 2.31 11.17 4.48
CA TYR A 95 1.24 10.19 4.41
C TYR A 95 0.50 10.10 5.74
N THR A 96 -0.82 10.23 5.70
CA THR A 96 -1.73 9.91 6.80
C THR A 96 -2.70 8.87 6.28
N ILE A 97 -2.54 7.62 6.71
CA ILE A 97 -3.29 6.48 6.15
C ILE A 97 -4.02 5.75 7.28
N THR A 98 -5.32 5.55 7.09
CA THR A 98 -6.16 4.64 7.87
C THR A 98 -6.72 3.60 6.90
N SER A 99 -6.40 2.32 7.10
CA SER A 99 -6.85 1.21 6.24
C SER A 99 -7.73 0.23 7.04
N GLY A 100 -8.64 -0.46 6.35
CA GLY A 100 -9.67 -1.32 6.93
C GLY A 100 -9.50 -2.83 6.70
N GLY A 101 -8.43 -3.26 6.02
CA GLY A 101 -8.17 -4.68 5.71
C GLY A 101 -7.44 -5.51 6.78
N GLY A 102 -6.90 -4.88 7.83
CA GLY A 102 -6.09 -5.56 8.86
C GLY A 102 -6.90 -6.18 10.01
N SER A 103 -6.35 -7.22 10.65
CA SER A 103 -6.84 -7.66 11.97
C SER A 103 -6.43 -6.62 13.02
N ALA A 104 -7.39 -6.12 13.81
CA ALA A 104 -7.13 -5.07 14.82
C ALA A 104 -6.01 -5.40 15.83
N ASN A 105 -5.59 -6.67 15.94
CA ASN A 105 -4.55 -7.16 16.84
C ASN A 105 -3.68 -8.25 16.16
N GLY A 106 -3.18 -8.04 14.95
CA GLY A 106 -2.17 -8.94 14.39
C GLY A 106 -1.01 -9.12 15.39
N GLU A 107 -0.55 -10.35 15.63
CA GLU A 107 0.56 -10.58 16.57
C GLU A 107 1.80 -9.82 16.10
N ALA A 108 2.43 -9.09 17.02
CA ALA A 108 3.71 -8.47 16.74
C ALA A 108 4.76 -9.57 16.57
N HIS A 109 5.14 -9.86 15.33
CA HIS A 109 6.31 -10.69 15.07
C HIS A 109 7.57 -9.91 15.44
N THR A 110 8.09 -10.16 16.63
CA THR A 110 9.47 -9.79 16.96
C THR A 110 10.39 -10.86 16.40
N ASP A 111 11.22 -10.53 15.41
CA ASP A 111 12.36 -11.38 15.03
C ASP A 111 13.33 -11.43 16.21
N SER A 112 13.13 -12.38 17.11
CA SER A 112 14.12 -12.70 18.13
C SER A 112 15.25 -13.47 17.45
N MET A 113 16.19 -12.75 16.83
CA MET A 113 17.51 -13.29 16.50
C MET A 113 18.16 -13.72 17.82
N GLN A 114 18.09 -15.01 18.12
CA GLN A 114 18.71 -15.59 19.30
C GLN A 114 20.24 -15.48 19.16
N PRO A 115 20.94 -14.68 19.98
CA PRO A 115 22.39 -14.58 19.88
C PRO A 115 23.01 -15.88 20.40
N GLY A 116 23.92 -16.45 19.62
CA GLY A 116 24.58 -17.72 19.89
C GLY A 116 25.04 -17.89 21.34
N GLY A 117 24.54 -18.94 21.98
CA GLY A 117 24.97 -19.38 23.31
C GLY A 117 26.14 -20.35 23.23
N GLY A 118 27.34 -19.83 23.47
CA GLY A 118 28.50 -20.40 24.17
C GLY A 118 28.78 -21.92 24.19
N MET A 119 30.00 -22.26 23.75
CA MET A 119 30.75 -23.45 24.11
C MET A 119 30.83 -23.71 25.64
N GLY A 120 30.80 -24.99 26.04
CA GLY A 120 31.57 -25.48 27.20
C GLY A 120 30.85 -26.43 28.14
N GLY A 121 31.23 -27.72 28.14
CA GLY A 121 30.86 -28.65 29.22
C GLY A 121 31.06 -30.14 28.88
N MET A 122 32.30 -30.64 28.98
CA MET A 122 32.60 -32.08 29.01
C MET A 122 32.02 -32.76 30.26
N GLY A 123 31.44 -33.95 30.07
CA GLY A 123 31.64 -35.07 31.00
C GLY A 123 30.41 -35.74 31.61
N GLY A 124 30.25 -37.05 31.36
CA GLY A 124 29.77 -37.97 32.40
C GLY A 124 28.60 -38.91 32.09
N ARG A 125 28.93 -40.06 31.48
CA ARG A 125 28.47 -41.45 31.74
C ARG A 125 26.98 -41.79 31.91
N ARG A 126 26.54 -42.65 30.98
CA ARG A 126 25.52 -43.74 31.06
C ARG A 126 25.30 -44.30 32.48
N PRO A 127 24.04 -44.60 32.84
CA PRO A 127 23.51 -45.96 32.69
C PRO A 127 22.35 -46.06 31.70
#